data_AF-A0A965UAL6-F1
#
_entry.id   AF-A0A965UAL6-F1
#
_cell.length_a   1.000
_cell.length_b   1.000
_cell.length_c   1.000
_cell.angle_alpha   90.00
_cell.angle_beta   90.00
_cell.angle_gamma   90.00
#
_symmetry.space_group_name_H-M   'P 1'
#
loop_
_entity.id
_entity.type
_entity.pdbx_description
1 polymer ?
#
loop_
_entity_poly.entity_id
_entity_poly.type
_entity_poly.pdbx_seq_one_letter_code
_entity_poly.pdbx_strand_id
1 'polypeptide(L)'
;MIIDGTNIRTLGMFILRGGSNDFLSFPERREPAQNNWAEHDGLDVDFSDLSFNPKKVSVQLYLSAPNETQFMQRLNAFQNLHFQPGYRNIYVEEFQKTFSLRFLGFGEYTHKGGLAKSGKKSGKLTVEYMMDDPVQLFNPTPSLPQGEGASAIHIQLNGVDLSQYGIIVKEVYSTVLRPASPKSTLERSFNHIDGIWADVAIIRKKESKQVTIDCVMSAGTLSEFYNNYNALFGIMNSAAPIELSTPDTDRLCYYKAMSNFTKLTIFSKKVRVGFQLIFQTL
;
A
#
# COMPACT_ATOMS: atom_id res chain seq x y z
N MET A 1 -14.92 12.15 -9.05
CA MET A 1 -13.87 11.55 -9.90
C MET A 1 -14.09 12.01 -11.32
N ILE A 2 -13.03 12.43 -11.98
CA ILE A 2 -13.05 12.90 -13.36
C ILE A 2 -12.02 12.05 -14.12
N ILE A 3 -12.41 11.48 -15.26
CA ILE A 3 -11.54 10.68 -16.13
C ILE A 3 -11.41 11.44 -17.44
N ASP A 4 -10.20 11.86 -17.78
CA ASP A 4 -9.90 12.60 -19.02
C ASP A 4 -10.84 13.80 -19.24
N GLY A 5 -11.05 14.59 -18.18
CA GLY A 5 -11.97 15.74 -18.19
C GLY A 5 -13.46 15.39 -18.04
N THR A 6 -13.85 14.13 -18.17
CA THR A 6 -15.25 13.69 -18.02
C THR A 6 -15.57 13.36 -16.56
N ASN A 7 -16.47 14.13 -15.95
CA ASN A 7 -16.94 13.88 -14.58
C ASN A 7 -17.93 12.71 -14.54
N ILE A 8 -17.58 11.61 -13.87
CA ILE A 8 -18.42 10.40 -13.84
C ILE A 8 -19.77 10.63 -13.13
N ARG A 9 -19.91 11.70 -12.33
CA ARG A 9 -21.20 12.04 -11.70
C ARG A 9 -22.28 12.37 -12.74
N THR A 10 -21.91 12.90 -13.91
CA THR A 10 -22.86 13.15 -15.01
C THR A 10 -23.43 11.84 -15.58
N LEU A 11 -22.68 10.74 -15.45
CA LEU A 11 -23.11 9.38 -15.77
C LEU A 11 -23.90 8.72 -14.62
N GLY A 12 -24.24 9.45 -13.56
CA GLY A 12 -24.91 8.91 -12.38
C GLY A 12 -24.03 7.96 -11.57
N MET A 13 -22.71 8.12 -11.63
CA MET A 13 -21.73 7.27 -10.94
C MET A 13 -21.03 7.99 -9.80
N PHE A 14 -20.66 7.24 -8.76
CA PHE A 14 -19.83 7.73 -7.67
C PHE A 14 -18.97 6.61 -7.07
N ILE A 15 -17.86 6.99 -6.43
CA ILE A 15 -16.97 6.07 -5.72
C ILE A 15 -17.66 5.61 -4.43
N LEU A 16 -17.67 4.30 -4.19
CA LEU A 16 -18.17 3.70 -2.96
C LEU A 16 -17.21 4.02 -1.79
N ARG A 17 -17.72 4.05 -0.56
CA ARG A 17 -16.87 4.23 0.63
C ARG A 17 -15.80 3.13 0.68
N GLY A 18 -14.53 3.53 0.80
CA GLY A 18 -13.38 2.62 0.75
C GLY A 18 -12.96 2.20 -0.66
N GLY A 19 -13.76 2.49 -1.69
CA GLY A 19 -13.51 2.13 -3.08
C GLY A 19 -12.41 2.92 -3.78
N SER A 20 -11.62 3.73 -3.06
CA SER A 20 -10.49 4.50 -3.58
C SER A 20 -9.23 4.38 -2.72
N ASN A 21 -9.15 3.38 -1.85
CA ASN A 21 -8.03 3.21 -0.92
C ASN A 21 -6.71 2.95 -1.66
N ASP A 22 -6.73 2.13 -2.71
CA ASP A 22 -5.54 1.71 -3.46
C ASP A 22 -4.78 2.87 -4.13
N PHE A 23 -5.43 4.02 -4.36
CA PHE A 23 -4.76 5.21 -4.91
C PHE A 23 -3.62 5.69 -4.02
N LEU A 24 -3.81 5.64 -2.71
CA LEU A 24 -2.87 6.25 -1.77
C LEU A 24 -1.87 5.24 -1.20
N SER A 25 -2.14 3.94 -1.17
CA SER A 25 -1.19 2.95 -0.64
C SER A 25 0.20 3.09 -1.26
N PHE A 26 1.24 2.95 -0.44
CA PHE A 26 2.61 2.94 -0.95
C PHE A 26 2.81 1.72 -1.87
N PRO A 27 3.61 1.86 -2.93
CA PRO A 27 3.97 0.71 -3.74
C PRO A 27 4.80 -0.31 -2.96
N GLU A 28 4.75 -1.55 -3.43
CA GLU A 28 5.65 -2.60 -2.97
C GLU A 28 7.05 -2.36 -3.55
N ARG A 29 8.07 -2.53 -2.71
CA ARG A 29 9.46 -2.47 -3.12
C ARG A 29 9.78 -3.71 -3.97
N ARG A 30 10.48 -3.52 -5.08
CA ARG A 30 11.06 -4.64 -5.83
C ARG A 30 12.08 -5.31 -4.92
N GLU A 31 12.01 -6.63 -4.83
CA GLU A 31 12.94 -7.40 -3.98
C GLU A 31 14.38 -7.05 -4.41
N PRO A 32 15.21 -6.53 -3.49
CA PRO A 32 16.58 -6.15 -3.81
C PRO A 32 17.45 -7.39 -4.07
N ALA A 33 18.57 -7.20 -4.76
CA ALA A 33 19.58 -8.24 -4.83
C ALA A 33 20.10 -8.50 -3.39
N GLN A 34 20.11 -9.77 -2.98
CA GLN A 34 20.47 -10.12 -1.62
C GLN A 34 21.01 -11.55 -1.53
N ASN A 35 21.84 -11.80 -0.51
CA ASN A 35 22.36 -13.12 -0.18
C ASN A 35 21.88 -13.54 1.21
N ASN A 36 21.45 -14.80 1.33
CA ASN A 36 21.13 -15.44 2.60
C ASN A 36 22.22 -16.46 2.96
N TRP A 37 23.33 -15.97 3.52
CA TRP A 37 24.48 -16.80 3.88
C TRP A 37 24.20 -17.66 5.12
N ALA A 38 24.48 -18.96 5.07
CA ALA A 38 24.25 -19.86 6.22
C ALA A 38 25.11 -19.51 7.44
N GLU A 39 26.26 -18.84 7.20
CA GLU A 39 27.30 -18.48 8.16
C GLU A 39 27.05 -17.13 8.86
N HIS A 40 26.14 -16.31 8.34
CA HIS A 40 25.81 -14.99 8.90
C HIS A 40 24.37 -14.92 9.39
N ASP A 41 24.11 -14.09 10.39
CA ASP A 41 22.74 -13.77 10.79
C ASP A 41 22.10 -12.88 9.73
N GLY A 42 20.81 -13.08 9.47
CA GLY A 42 20.01 -12.19 8.63
C GLY A 42 20.35 -12.21 7.13
N LEU A 43 20.11 -11.10 6.44
CA LEU A 43 20.27 -10.94 4.99
C LEU A 43 21.34 -9.90 4.67
N ASP A 44 22.18 -10.23 3.70
CA ASP A 44 23.11 -9.29 3.10
C ASP A 44 22.46 -8.69 1.84
N VAL A 45 22.04 -7.43 1.91
CA VAL A 45 21.19 -6.77 0.91
C VAL A 45 21.96 -5.68 0.17
N ASP A 46 21.86 -5.67 -1.16
CA ASP A 46 22.36 -4.61 -2.01
C ASP A 46 21.33 -3.47 -2.11
N PHE A 47 21.73 -2.28 -1.68
CA PHE A 47 20.92 -1.06 -1.69
C PHE A 47 21.18 -0.14 -2.89
N SER A 48 22.04 -0.55 -3.84
CA SER A 48 22.47 0.31 -4.96
C SER A 48 21.41 0.52 -6.04
N ASP A 49 20.51 -0.44 -6.28
CA ASP A 49 19.48 -0.39 -7.33
C ASP A 49 18.07 -0.68 -6.78
N LEU A 50 17.58 0.24 -5.94
CA LEU A 50 16.28 0.10 -5.29
C LEU A 50 15.19 0.76 -6.13
N SER A 51 14.13 -0.01 -6.40
CA SER A 51 12.99 0.42 -7.21
C SER A 51 11.68 -0.15 -6.67
N PHE A 52 10.57 0.32 -7.19
CA PHE A 52 9.23 -0.12 -6.78
C PHE A 52 8.52 -0.86 -7.92
N ASN A 53 7.66 -1.79 -7.54
CA ASN A 53 6.78 -2.47 -8.46
C ASN A 53 5.62 -1.56 -8.89
N PRO A 54 5.11 -1.70 -10.13
CA PRO A 54 3.84 -1.10 -10.52
C PRO A 54 2.73 -1.49 -9.54
N LYS A 55 1.81 -0.56 -9.30
CA LYS A 55 0.75 -0.76 -8.31
C LYS A 55 -0.60 -0.98 -8.99
N LYS A 56 -1.28 -2.10 -8.68
CA LYS A 56 -2.67 -2.30 -9.08
C LYS A 56 -3.58 -1.36 -8.28
N VAL A 57 -4.50 -0.68 -8.97
CA VAL A 57 -5.49 0.21 -8.36
C VAL A 57 -6.89 -0.25 -8.72
N SER A 58 -7.66 -0.67 -7.72
CA SER A 58 -9.05 -1.08 -7.90
C SER A 58 -9.99 0.00 -7.40
N VAL A 59 -10.91 0.44 -8.26
CA VAL A 59 -11.88 1.49 -7.93
C VAL A 59 -13.28 0.93 -7.90
N GLN A 60 -13.90 0.92 -6.72
CA GLN A 60 -15.28 0.45 -6.57
C GLN A 60 -16.25 1.61 -6.78
N LEU A 61 -17.13 1.45 -7.76
CA LEU A 61 -18.10 2.45 -8.18
C LEU A 61 -19.52 1.95 -8.00
N TYR A 62 -20.44 2.89 -7.78
CA TYR A 62 -21.87 2.66 -7.86
C TYR A 62 -22.43 3.46 -9.03
N LEU A 63 -23.23 2.80 -9.86
CA LEU A 63 -23.99 3.40 -10.95
C LEU A 63 -25.47 3.37 -10.60
N SER A 64 -26.16 4.48 -10.84
CA SER A 64 -27.62 4.56 -10.69
C SER A 64 -28.25 5.36 -11.82
N ALA A 65 -29.37 4.87 -12.34
CA ALA A 65 -30.14 5.49 -13.40
C ALA A 65 -31.65 5.30 -13.17
N PRO A 66 -32.52 6.19 -13.67
CA PRO A 66 -33.96 6.12 -13.39
C PRO A 66 -34.69 4.99 -14.12
N ASN A 67 -34.14 4.48 -15.22
CA ASN A 67 -34.72 3.38 -16.01
C ASN A 67 -33.62 2.57 -16.71
N GLU A 68 -34.01 1.46 -17.34
CA GLU A 68 -33.11 0.53 -18.06
C GLU A 68 -32.36 1.21 -19.20
N THR A 69 -33.05 1.95 -20.05
CA THR A 69 -32.43 2.62 -21.20
C THR A 69 -31.32 3.58 -20.77
N GLN A 70 -31.58 4.44 -19.79
CA GLN A 70 -30.55 5.35 -19.27
C GLN A 70 -29.42 4.61 -18.54
N PHE A 71 -29.72 3.49 -17.88
CA PHE A 71 -28.69 2.67 -17.24
C PHE A 71 -27.70 2.14 -18.28
N MET A 72 -28.21 1.52 -19.35
CA MET A 72 -27.38 0.98 -20.43
C MET A 72 -26.61 2.08 -21.16
N GLN A 73 -27.25 3.24 -21.42
CA GLN A 73 -26.56 4.39 -22.02
C GLN A 73 -25.38 4.88 -21.16
N ARG A 74 -25.59 5.03 -19.84
CA ARG A 74 -24.55 5.48 -18.90
C ARG A 74 -23.43 4.45 -18.78
N LEU A 75 -23.77 3.17 -18.72
CA LEU A 75 -22.79 2.08 -18.64
C LEU A 75 -21.95 2.01 -19.92
N ASN A 76 -22.59 2.09 -21.10
CA ASN A 76 -21.88 2.09 -22.39
C ASN A 76 -20.99 3.34 -22.55
N ALA A 77 -21.47 4.51 -22.15
CA ALA A 77 -20.66 5.73 -22.16
C ALA A 77 -19.44 5.61 -21.23
N PHE A 78 -19.63 5.03 -20.05
CA PHE A 78 -18.54 4.74 -19.11
C PHE A 78 -17.53 3.74 -19.69
N GLN A 79 -18.00 2.67 -20.33
CA GLN A 79 -17.15 1.71 -21.03
C GLN A 79 -16.32 2.39 -22.13
N ASN A 80 -16.96 3.16 -23.01
CA ASN A 80 -16.28 3.82 -24.13
C ASN A 80 -15.19 4.80 -23.66
N LEU A 81 -15.37 5.43 -22.50
CA LEU A 81 -14.37 6.32 -21.88
C LEU A 81 -13.07 5.58 -21.50
N HIS A 82 -13.17 4.30 -21.11
CA HIS A 82 -12.01 3.48 -20.71
C HIS A 82 -11.33 2.79 -21.89
N PHE A 83 -12.06 2.51 -22.97
CA PHE A 83 -11.55 1.84 -24.17
C PHE A 83 -10.79 2.77 -25.13
N GLN A 84 -10.61 4.05 -24.77
CA GLN A 84 -9.73 4.96 -25.51
C GLN A 84 -8.26 4.56 -25.33
N PRO A 85 -7.39 4.79 -26.33
CA PRO A 85 -5.98 4.42 -26.27
C PRO A 85 -5.19 5.23 -25.22
N GLY A 86 -4.15 4.61 -24.66
CA GLY A 86 -3.21 5.25 -23.73
C GLY A 86 -3.69 5.33 -22.28
N TYR A 87 -2.93 6.05 -21.46
CA TYR A 87 -3.24 6.26 -20.04
C TYR A 87 -4.51 7.09 -19.86
N ARG A 88 -5.21 6.83 -18.76
CA ARG A 88 -6.36 7.62 -18.28
C ARG A 88 -5.85 8.59 -17.21
N ASN A 89 -6.16 9.87 -17.37
CA ASN A 89 -5.92 10.88 -16.34
C ASN A 89 -7.11 10.93 -15.39
N ILE A 90 -6.92 10.40 -14.18
CA ILE A 90 -7.98 10.26 -13.19
C ILE A 90 -7.78 11.26 -12.07
N TYR A 91 -8.60 12.30 -12.05
CA TYR A 91 -8.67 13.23 -10.94
C TYR A 91 -9.65 12.74 -9.87
N VAL A 92 -9.13 12.55 -8.66
CA VAL A 92 -9.92 12.16 -7.49
C VAL A 92 -10.09 13.37 -6.58
N GLU A 93 -11.29 13.95 -6.63
CA GLU A 93 -11.69 15.15 -5.88
C GLU A 93 -11.39 15.07 -4.37
N GLU A 94 -11.60 13.91 -3.76
CA GLU A 94 -11.32 13.67 -2.33
C GLU A 94 -9.82 13.81 -1.99
N PHE A 95 -8.95 13.52 -2.95
CA PHE A 95 -7.50 13.57 -2.81
C PHE A 95 -6.90 14.87 -3.37
N GLN A 96 -7.67 15.62 -4.16
CA GLN A 96 -7.17 16.78 -4.92
C GLN A 96 -5.91 16.44 -5.75
N LYS A 97 -5.88 15.21 -6.30
CA LYS A 97 -4.76 14.68 -7.09
C LYS A 97 -5.26 14.02 -8.36
N THR A 98 -4.42 14.11 -9.40
CA THR A 98 -4.59 13.42 -10.67
C THR A 98 -3.61 12.26 -10.73
N PHE A 99 -4.08 11.12 -11.21
CA PHE A 99 -3.29 9.91 -11.39
C PHE A 99 -3.29 9.53 -12.86
N SER A 100 -2.11 9.26 -13.41
CA SER A 100 -1.95 8.64 -14.73
C SER A 100 -1.98 7.13 -14.58
N LEU A 101 -3.03 6.51 -15.10
CA LEU A 101 -3.35 5.10 -14.87
C LEU A 101 -3.65 4.36 -16.17
N ARG A 102 -3.07 3.17 -16.34
CA ARG A 102 -3.37 2.29 -17.47
C ARG A 102 -4.59 1.45 -17.14
N PHE A 103 -5.61 1.51 -17.97
CA PHE A 103 -6.80 0.67 -17.82
C PHE A 103 -6.44 -0.82 -18.04
N LEU A 104 -6.86 -1.68 -17.12
CA LEU A 104 -6.69 -3.14 -17.24
C LEU A 104 -7.99 -3.84 -17.62
N GLY A 105 -9.11 -3.38 -17.05
CA GLY A 105 -10.40 -3.99 -17.29
C GLY A 105 -11.41 -3.63 -16.23
N PHE A 106 -12.57 -4.28 -16.34
CA PHE A 106 -13.60 -4.26 -15.31
C PHE A 106 -13.49 -5.56 -14.49
N GLY A 107 -13.51 -5.42 -13.17
CA GLY A 107 -13.55 -6.53 -12.23
C GLY A 107 -14.99 -6.94 -11.92
N GLU A 108 -15.29 -7.16 -10.64
CA GLU A 108 -16.61 -7.58 -10.19
C GLU A 108 -17.72 -6.58 -10.57
N TYR A 109 -18.85 -7.12 -11.03
CA TYR A 109 -20.09 -6.38 -11.28
C TYR A 109 -21.26 -7.04 -10.56
N THR A 110 -22.04 -6.25 -9.83
CA THR A 110 -23.27 -6.71 -9.18
C THR A 110 -24.43 -5.79 -9.57
N HIS A 111 -25.44 -6.34 -10.23
CA HIS A 111 -26.67 -5.62 -10.52
C HIS A 111 -27.67 -5.75 -9.36
N LYS A 112 -28.37 -4.68 -9.00
CA LYS A 112 -29.41 -4.71 -7.97
C LYS A 112 -30.80 -4.68 -8.61
N GLY A 113 -31.57 -5.74 -8.39
CA GLY A 113 -32.93 -5.90 -8.92
C GLY A 113 -32.95 -6.54 -10.31
N GLY A 114 -34.12 -6.58 -10.95
CA GLY A 114 -34.25 -7.09 -12.33
C GLY A 114 -34.21 -5.95 -13.34
N LEU A 115 -33.52 -6.12 -14.47
CA LEU A 115 -33.47 -5.11 -15.54
C LEU A 115 -34.86 -4.80 -16.11
N ALA A 116 -35.70 -5.82 -16.32
CA ALA A 116 -37.03 -5.66 -16.91
C ALA A 116 -38.08 -5.02 -15.98
N LYS A 117 -37.82 -4.91 -14.66
CA LYS A 117 -38.78 -4.27 -13.74
C LYS A 117 -38.85 -2.77 -14.02
N SER A 118 -39.99 -2.13 -13.88
CA SER A 118 -40.05 -0.67 -13.99
C SER A 118 -39.27 0.02 -12.85
N GLY A 119 -38.78 1.23 -13.11
CA GLY A 119 -38.13 2.08 -12.11
C GLY A 119 -36.60 2.03 -12.09
N LYS A 120 -36.05 2.59 -11.00
CA LYS A 120 -34.62 2.89 -10.83
C LYS A 120 -33.76 1.63 -10.95
N LYS A 121 -32.68 1.74 -11.74
CA LYS A 121 -31.64 0.73 -11.91
C LYS A 121 -30.39 1.13 -11.16
N SER A 122 -29.70 0.13 -10.62
CA SER A 122 -28.41 0.36 -10.02
C SER A 122 -27.52 -0.86 -10.08
N GLY A 123 -26.22 -0.61 -10.16
CA GLY A 123 -25.20 -1.64 -10.11
C GLY A 123 -23.97 -1.15 -9.34
N LYS A 124 -23.20 -2.09 -8.81
CA LYS A 124 -21.85 -1.87 -8.32
C LYS A 124 -20.90 -2.45 -9.34
N LEU A 125 -19.80 -1.77 -9.60
CA LEU A 125 -18.77 -2.25 -10.52
C LEU A 125 -17.39 -1.86 -10.03
N THR A 126 -16.42 -2.74 -10.22
CA THR A 126 -15.01 -2.48 -9.95
C THR A 126 -14.30 -2.19 -11.26
N VAL A 127 -13.52 -1.12 -11.30
CA VAL A 127 -12.62 -0.80 -12.41
C VAL A 127 -11.19 -1.04 -11.96
N GLU A 128 -10.43 -1.76 -12.76
CA GLU A 128 -9.04 -2.10 -12.46
C GLU A 128 -8.08 -1.33 -13.34
N TYR A 129 -7.05 -0.77 -12.70
CA TYR A 129 -5.97 -0.05 -13.35
C TYR A 129 -4.62 -0.55 -12.88
N MET A 130 -3.60 -0.27 -13.69
CA MET A 130 -2.20 -0.30 -13.28
C MET A 130 -1.66 1.12 -13.17
N MET A 131 -1.02 1.42 -12.05
CA MET A 131 -0.18 2.59 -11.84
C MET A 131 1.26 2.19 -12.18
N ASP A 132 1.63 2.37 -13.45
CA ASP A 132 2.95 1.95 -13.97
C ASP A 132 4.09 2.82 -13.39
N ASP A 133 3.82 4.10 -13.11
CA ASP A 133 4.67 4.97 -12.29
C ASP A 133 4.03 5.16 -10.90
N PRO A 134 4.39 4.36 -9.89
CA PRO A 134 3.81 4.45 -8.56
C PRO A 134 4.37 5.57 -7.70
N VAL A 135 5.46 6.23 -8.14
CA VAL A 135 6.09 7.33 -7.37
C VAL A 135 5.53 8.69 -7.76
N GLN A 136 4.68 8.77 -8.80
CA GLN A 136 4.02 10.00 -9.28
C GLN A 136 3.28 10.82 -8.21
N LEU A 137 2.90 10.20 -7.08
CA LEU A 137 2.22 10.89 -5.98
C LEU A 137 3.17 11.72 -5.11
N PHE A 138 4.45 11.36 -5.09
CA PHE A 138 5.43 11.81 -4.11
C PHE A 138 6.38 12.84 -4.71
N ASN A 139 6.84 13.74 -3.84
CA ASN A 139 7.87 14.70 -4.21
C ASN A 139 9.26 14.04 -4.08
N PRO A 140 10.19 14.26 -5.03
CA PRO A 140 11.53 13.68 -4.97
C PRO A 140 12.35 14.21 -3.79
N THR A 141 12.04 15.42 -3.31
CA THR A 141 12.65 16.03 -2.14
C THR A 141 11.57 16.26 -1.08
N PRO A 142 11.32 15.27 -0.21
CA PRO A 142 10.32 15.39 0.84
C PRO A 142 10.77 16.41 1.88
N SER A 143 9.81 17.23 2.33
CA SER A 143 9.96 18.10 3.49
C SER A 143 9.98 17.30 4.79
N LEU A 144 10.45 17.93 5.86
CA LEU A 144 10.37 17.36 7.20
C LEU A 144 8.90 17.17 7.63
N PRO A 145 8.61 16.16 8.46
CA PRO A 145 7.27 15.96 8.98
C PRO A 145 6.85 17.14 9.88
N GLN A 146 5.56 17.47 9.85
CA GLN A 146 4.96 18.64 10.51
C GLN A 146 3.94 18.26 11.59
N GLY A 147 3.85 16.97 11.96
CA GLY A 147 2.86 16.51 12.92
C GLY A 147 3.10 17.09 14.31
N GLU A 148 2.02 17.55 14.94
CA GLU A 148 1.98 17.86 16.36
C GLU A 148 1.92 16.55 17.16
N GLY A 149 3.06 15.86 17.28
CA GLY A 149 3.18 14.68 18.13
C GLY A 149 3.02 15.10 19.60
N ALA A 150 1.79 15.05 20.14
CA ALA A 150 1.52 15.45 21.52
C ALA A 150 2.25 14.58 22.57
N SER A 151 2.71 13.38 22.18
CA SER A 151 3.58 12.52 22.98
C SER A 151 4.41 11.61 22.07
N ALA A 152 5.69 11.45 22.37
CA ALA A 152 6.55 10.49 21.68
C ALA A 152 6.00 9.07 21.87
N ILE A 153 5.98 8.30 20.79
CA ILE A 153 5.57 6.88 20.85
C ILE A 153 6.78 5.95 20.98
N HIS A 154 8.00 6.51 20.92
CA HIS A 154 9.27 5.83 21.06
C HIS A 154 9.52 4.74 20.02
N ILE A 155 8.88 4.88 18.86
CA ILE A 155 9.13 4.05 17.68
C ILE A 155 9.64 4.98 16.60
N GLN A 156 10.89 4.79 16.20
CA GLN A 156 11.60 5.71 15.33
C GLN A 156 12.06 5.01 14.07
N LEU A 157 12.08 5.77 12.97
CA LEU A 157 12.71 5.38 11.71
C LEU A 157 13.82 6.39 11.44
N ASN A 158 15.07 5.92 11.35
CA ASN A 158 16.26 6.76 11.17
C ASN A 158 16.32 7.91 12.20
N GLY A 159 16.02 7.62 13.47
CA GLY A 159 16.00 8.60 14.56
C GLY A 159 14.78 9.55 14.58
N VAL A 160 13.86 9.46 13.62
CA VAL A 160 12.63 10.27 13.60
C VAL A 160 11.49 9.47 14.20
N ASP A 161 10.93 9.96 15.31
CA ASP A 161 9.77 9.32 15.97
C ASP A 161 8.53 9.39 15.07
N LEU A 162 7.83 8.26 14.94
CA LEU A 162 6.66 8.16 14.08
C LEU A 162 5.53 9.15 14.47
N SER A 163 5.46 9.58 15.74
CA SER A 163 4.52 10.62 16.17
C SER A 163 4.70 11.96 15.43
N GLN A 164 5.92 12.27 14.97
CA GLN A 164 6.19 13.48 14.20
C GLN A 164 5.48 13.47 12.84
N TYR A 165 5.17 12.29 12.28
CA TYR A 165 4.37 12.16 11.05
C TYR A 165 2.86 12.24 11.32
N GLY A 166 2.44 12.50 12.56
CA GLY A 166 1.05 12.37 13.01
C GLY A 166 0.59 10.92 13.09
N ILE A 167 1.53 9.97 13.27
CA ILE A 167 1.22 8.54 13.35
C ILE A 167 1.07 8.10 14.82
N ILE A 168 0.02 7.34 15.06
CA ILE A 168 -0.16 6.54 16.27
C ILE A 168 0.10 5.09 15.88
N VAL A 169 1.03 4.42 16.56
CA VAL A 169 1.25 2.98 16.37
C VAL A 169 0.29 2.22 17.27
N LYS A 170 -0.47 1.32 16.67
CA LYS A 170 -1.41 0.43 17.37
C LYS A 170 -0.75 -0.85 17.85
N GLU A 171 0.12 -1.42 17.01
CA GLU A 171 0.76 -2.71 17.26
C GLU A 171 2.06 -2.80 16.47
N VAL A 172 3.09 -3.37 17.08
CA VAL A 172 4.41 -3.58 16.46
C VAL A 172 5.20 -4.68 17.19
N TYR A 173 5.05 -4.77 18.51
CA TYR A 173 5.84 -5.63 19.39
C TYR A 173 5.67 -7.11 19.09
N SER A 174 4.50 -7.55 18.66
CA SER A 174 4.24 -8.94 18.25
C SER A 174 5.17 -9.42 17.12
N THR A 175 5.62 -8.52 16.24
CA THR A 175 6.57 -8.86 15.15
C THR A 175 8.01 -8.51 15.51
N VAL A 176 8.22 -7.38 16.20
CA VAL A 176 9.54 -6.92 16.66
C VAL A 176 10.14 -7.86 17.70
N LEU A 177 9.38 -8.30 18.70
CA LEU A 177 9.86 -9.16 19.79
C LEU A 177 9.80 -10.66 19.46
N ARG A 178 9.15 -11.04 18.34
CA ARG A 178 9.12 -12.43 17.88
C ARG A 178 10.55 -12.97 17.72
N PRO A 179 10.93 -14.09 18.37
CA PRO A 179 12.24 -14.69 18.18
C PRO A 179 12.49 -15.05 16.71
N ALA A 180 13.72 -14.86 16.25
CA ALA A 180 14.13 -15.27 14.91
C ALA A 180 14.20 -16.80 14.82
N SER A 181 13.75 -17.35 13.69
CA SER A 181 13.94 -18.77 13.37
C SER A 181 15.41 -19.04 13.04
N PRO A 182 15.93 -20.25 13.25
CA PRO A 182 17.23 -20.63 12.73
C PRO A 182 17.16 -20.80 11.21
N LYS A 183 18.27 -20.51 10.52
CA LYS A 183 18.46 -20.88 9.11
C LYS A 183 18.45 -22.40 8.96
N SER A 184 18.05 -22.86 7.77
CA SER A 184 18.07 -24.29 7.42
C SER A 184 19.46 -24.87 7.58
N THR A 185 19.55 -26.06 8.17
CA THR A 185 20.83 -26.76 8.28
C THR A 185 21.09 -27.60 7.03
N LEU A 186 22.33 -28.07 6.85
CA LEU A 186 22.65 -29.03 5.82
C LEU A 186 21.97 -30.37 6.14
N GLU A 187 21.04 -30.78 5.28
CA GLU A 187 20.33 -32.06 5.38
C GLU A 187 20.69 -32.95 4.19
N ARG A 188 20.85 -34.25 4.43
CA ARG A 188 21.08 -35.27 3.39
C ARG A 188 20.12 -36.43 3.59
N SER A 189 19.44 -36.81 2.51
CA SER A 189 18.64 -38.04 2.42
C SER A 189 19.35 -39.05 1.53
N PHE A 190 19.29 -40.34 1.87
CA PHE A 190 19.82 -41.43 1.05
C PHE A 190 18.70 -42.41 0.72
N ASN A 191 18.57 -42.80 -0.56
CA ASN A 191 17.43 -43.61 -1.04
C ASN A 191 17.26 -44.98 -0.35
N HIS A 192 18.31 -45.50 0.28
CA HIS A 192 18.32 -46.81 0.94
C HIS A 192 18.40 -46.70 2.47
N ILE A 193 18.19 -45.51 3.03
CA ILE A 193 18.19 -45.25 4.48
C ILE A 193 16.94 -44.45 4.81
N ASP A 194 16.20 -44.90 5.83
CA ASP A 194 15.05 -44.15 6.33
C ASP A 194 15.49 -42.85 7.00
N GLY A 195 14.80 -41.75 6.69
CA GLY A 195 15.02 -40.45 7.31
C GLY A 195 16.09 -39.58 6.64
N ILE A 196 16.62 -38.62 7.40
CA ILE A 196 17.63 -37.65 6.95
C ILE A 196 18.79 -37.56 7.95
N TRP A 197 19.96 -37.18 7.45
CA TRP A 197 21.10 -36.77 8.25
C TRP A 197 21.19 -35.25 8.22
N ALA A 198 21.09 -34.62 9.38
CA ALA A 198 21.22 -33.18 9.54
C ALA A 198 22.55 -32.84 10.23
N ASP A 199 23.24 -31.82 9.74
CA ASP A 199 24.39 -31.26 10.46
C ASP A 199 23.89 -30.48 11.69
N VAL A 200 24.20 -30.99 12.87
CA VAL A 200 23.80 -30.39 14.16
C VAL A 200 25.01 -29.88 14.96
N ALA A 201 26.22 -29.95 14.39
CA ALA A 201 27.45 -29.56 15.08
C ALA A 201 27.70 -28.04 15.05
N ILE A 202 27.01 -27.32 14.18
CA ILE A 202 27.20 -25.88 13.96
C ILE A 202 26.14 -25.08 14.72
N ILE A 203 26.55 -23.96 15.34
CA ILE A 203 25.62 -22.98 15.92
C ILE A 203 24.82 -22.35 14.78
N ARG A 204 23.52 -22.62 14.74
CA ARG A 204 22.64 -22.09 13.70
C ARG A 204 22.51 -20.58 13.77
N LYS A 205 22.69 -19.94 12.62
CA LYS A 205 22.46 -18.51 12.44
C LYS A 205 20.99 -18.19 12.34
N LYS A 206 20.64 -16.96 12.68
CA LYS A 206 19.27 -16.45 12.69
C LYS A 206 18.84 -16.09 11.27
N GLU A 207 17.67 -16.55 10.90
CA GLU A 207 16.99 -16.12 9.69
C GLU A 207 16.48 -14.69 9.86
N SER A 208 16.44 -13.95 8.76
CA SER A 208 15.78 -12.66 8.73
C SER A 208 14.27 -12.80 8.96
N LYS A 209 13.60 -11.73 9.37
CA LYS A 209 12.15 -11.75 9.60
C LYS A 209 11.48 -10.47 9.13
N GLN A 210 10.17 -10.55 8.99
CA GLN A 210 9.34 -9.39 8.71
C GLN A 210 8.87 -8.74 10.00
N VAL A 211 8.97 -7.42 10.03
CA VAL A 211 8.39 -6.56 11.05
C VAL A 211 7.22 -5.81 10.44
N THR A 212 6.08 -5.82 11.12
CA THR A 212 4.87 -5.10 10.70
C THR A 212 4.50 -4.08 11.76
N ILE A 213 4.29 -2.84 11.33
CA ILE A 213 3.86 -1.73 12.19
C ILE A 213 2.43 -1.35 11.78
N ASP A 214 1.45 -1.59 12.66
CA ASP A 214 0.07 -1.13 12.47
C ASP A 214 -0.03 0.34 12.86
N CYS A 215 -0.31 1.18 11.87
CA CYS A 215 -0.25 2.63 11.96
C CYS A 215 -1.63 3.25 11.77
N VAL A 216 -1.89 4.34 12.49
CA VAL A 216 -2.93 5.31 12.16
C VAL A 216 -2.32 6.68 12.00
N MET A 217 -2.32 7.20 10.78
CA MET A 217 -1.90 8.58 10.51
C MET A 217 -3.10 9.51 10.61
N SER A 218 -2.91 10.64 11.27
CA SER A 218 -3.90 11.68 11.48
C SER A 218 -3.29 13.05 11.17
N ALA A 219 -4.00 13.85 10.38
CA ALA A 219 -3.61 15.23 10.09
C ALA A 219 -4.83 16.16 10.15
N GLY A 220 -4.62 17.41 10.57
CA GLY A 220 -5.66 18.44 10.64
C GLY A 220 -6.11 18.92 9.26
N THR A 221 -5.21 18.93 8.28
CA THR A 221 -5.53 19.33 6.89
C THR A 221 -5.05 18.30 5.87
N LEU A 222 -5.58 18.39 4.65
CA LEU A 222 -5.11 17.56 3.52
C LEU A 222 -3.66 17.90 3.12
N SER A 223 -3.26 19.17 3.23
CA SER A 223 -1.89 19.61 2.95
C SER A 223 -0.90 19.02 3.95
N GLU A 224 -1.23 19.09 5.25
CA GLU A 224 -0.42 18.48 6.32
C GLU A 224 -0.32 16.97 6.17
N PHE A 225 -1.43 16.30 5.80
CA PHE A 225 -1.41 14.87 5.46
C PHE A 225 -0.40 14.59 4.35
N TYR A 226 -0.46 15.29 3.21
CA TYR A 226 0.46 15.03 2.11
C TYR A 226 1.91 15.37 2.46
N ASN A 227 2.16 16.40 3.28
CA ASN A 227 3.49 16.70 3.78
C ASN A 227 4.05 15.50 4.56
N ASN A 228 3.32 15.01 5.56
CA ASN A 228 3.77 13.90 6.39
C ASN A 228 3.81 12.58 5.61
N TYR A 229 2.87 12.37 4.69
CA TYR A 229 2.81 11.19 3.84
C TYR A 229 4.00 11.13 2.87
N ASN A 230 4.35 12.26 2.25
CA ASN A 230 5.55 12.39 1.43
C ASN A 230 6.83 12.21 2.25
N ALA A 231 6.90 12.81 3.45
CA ALA A 231 8.03 12.65 4.35
C ALA A 231 8.25 11.19 4.75
N LEU A 232 7.17 10.46 5.07
CA LEU A 232 7.23 9.04 5.41
C LEU A 232 7.69 8.21 4.21
N PHE A 233 7.13 8.45 3.02
CA PHE A 233 7.55 7.76 1.80
C PHE A 233 9.03 8.04 1.47
N GLY A 234 9.54 9.24 1.79
CA GLY A 234 10.95 9.59 1.67
C GLY A 234 11.87 8.60 2.38
N ILE A 235 11.51 8.18 3.59
CA ILE A 235 12.25 7.12 4.31
C ILE A 235 12.13 5.79 3.58
N MET A 236 10.93 5.43 3.14
CA MET A 236 10.68 4.17 2.41
C MET A 236 11.38 4.14 1.05
N ASN A 237 11.77 5.29 0.50
CA ASN A 237 12.52 5.46 -0.74
C ASN A 237 14.04 5.65 -0.51
N SER A 238 14.53 5.37 0.71
CA SER A 238 15.96 5.44 1.00
C SER A 238 16.75 4.37 0.22
N ALA A 239 17.95 4.76 -0.23
CA ALA A 239 18.99 3.89 -0.79
C ALA A 239 19.98 3.40 0.29
N ALA A 240 19.54 3.37 1.54
CA ALA A 240 20.29 2.90 2.70
C ALA A 240 19.38 2.09 3.63
N PRO A 241 19.95 1.22 4.49
CA PRO A 241 19.20 0.57 5.55
C PRO A 241 18.40 1.58 6.38
N ILE A 242 17.18 1.20 6.74
CA ILE A 242 16.33 1.93 7.66
C ILE A 242 16.62 1.41 9.06
N GLU A 243 16.98 2.30 9.96
CA GLU A 243 17.10 2.00 11.39
C GLU A 243 15.72 2.09 12.03
N LEU A 244 15.17 0.94 12.42
CA LEU A 244 13.95 0.83 13.22
C LEU A 244 14.33 0.72 14.70
N SER A 245 14.09 1.80 15.44
CA SER A 245 14.31 1.85 16.88
C SER A 245 13.00 1.71 17.64
N THR A 246 13.02 0.85 18.65
CA THR A 246 11.96 0.67 19.64
C THR A 246 12.57 0.81 21.03
N PRO A 247 11.79 0.97 22.12
CA PRO A 247 12.35 1.14 23.46
C PRO A 247 13.29 0.00 23.89
N ASP A 248 13.08 -1.21 23.36
CA ASP A 248 13.80 -2.41 23.76
C ASP A 248 14.93 -2.81 22.81
N THR A 249 14.92 -2.34 21.56
CA THR A 249 15.80 -2.87 20.51
C THR A 249 15.80 -2.00 19.26
N ASP A 250 17.00 -1.88 18.68
CA ASP A 250 17.23 -1.34 17.34
C ASP A 250 17.42 -2.47 16.33
N ARG A 251 16.94 -2.26 15.11
CA ARG A 251 17.15 -3.18 13.98
C ARG A 251 17.35 -2.42 12.69
N LEU A 252 18.27 -2.91 11.87
CA LEU A 252 18.37 -2.48 10.49
C LEU A 252 17.38 -3.28 9.64
N CYS A 253 16.68 -2.59 8.75
CA CYS A 253 15.69 -3.18 7.88
C CYS A 253 15.58 -2.42 6.55
N TYR A 254 14.80 -2.96 5.62
CA TYR A 254 14.35 -2.22 4.45
C TYR A 254 12.83 -2.31 4.32
N TYR A 255 12.22 -1.28 3.74
CA TYR A 255 10.78 -1.26 3.48
C TYR A 255 10.42 -2.26 2.39
N LYS A 256 9.49 -3.18 2.67
CA LYS A 256 9.01 -4.17 1.71
C LYS A 256 7.71 -3.73 1.05
N ALA A 257 6.69 -3.43 1.86
CA ALA A 257 5.36 -3.11 1.34
C ALA A 257 4.50 -2.36 2.36
N MET A 258 3.39 -1.80 1.87
CA MET A 258 2.30 -1.30 2.68
C MET A 258 1.07 -2.16 2.42
N SER A 259 0.38 -2.56 3.48
CA SER A 259 -0.85 -3.34 3.38
C SER A 259 -1.97 -2.68 4.18
N ASN A 260 -3.20 -3.16 3.96
CA ASN A 260 -4.38 -2.77 4.74
C ASN A 260 -4.64 -1.25 4.78
N PHE A 261 -4.29 -0.52 3.72
CA PHE A 261 -4.57 0.90 3.64
C PHE A 261 -6.07 1.14 3.64
N THR A 262 -6.55 1.94 4.59
CA THR A 262 -7.95 2.24 4.76
C THR A 262 -8.19 3.66 5.24
N LYS A 263 -9.21 4.30 4.66
CA LYS A 263 -9.68 5.60 5.13
C LYS A 263 -10.60 5.40 6.33
N LEU A 264 -10.19 5.92 7.48
CA LEU A 264 -10.98 5.85 8.72
C LEU A 264 -12.04 6.95 8.77
N THR A 265 -11.74 8.11 8.19
CA THR A 265 -12.67 9.24 8.04
C THR A 265 -12.76 9.68 6.59
N ILE A 266 -13.84 10.40 6.26
CA ILE A 266 -13.94 11.13 4.99
C ILE A 266 -12.94 12.29 5.05
N PHE A 267 -12.21 12.55 3.97
CA PHE A 267 -11.23 13.62 3.88
C PHE A 267 -11.96 14.98 3.71
N SER A 268 -12.51 15.52 4.79
CA SER A 268 -13.25 16.80 4.77
C SER A 268 -12.73 17.81 5.77
N LYS A 269 -12.61 17.42 7.05
CA LYS A 269 -12.13 18.28 8.14
C LYS A 269 -10.87 17.77 8.82
N LYS A 270 -10.65 16.46 8.78
CA LYS A 270 -9.52 15.77 9.39
C LYS A 270 -9.24 14.54 8.57
N VAL A 271 -7.97 14.33 8.21
CA VAL A 271 -7.56 13.14 7.47
C VAL A 271 -7.15 12.09 8.48
N ARG A 272 -7.78 10.91 8.43
CA ARG A 272 -7.38 9.75 9.22
C ARG A 272 -7.34 8.52 8.34
N VAL A 273 -6.19 7.88 8.31
CA VAL A 273 -5.96 6.65 7.55
C VAL A 273 -5.31 5.61 8.45
N GLY A 274 -5.64 4.34 8.25
CA GLY A 274 -4.98 3.19 8.84
C GLY A 274 -4.21 2.44 7.77
N PHE A 275 -3.05 1.88 8.10
CA PHE A 275 -2.25 1.06 7.21
C PHE A 275 -1.22 0.28 8.02
N GLN A 276 -0.64 -0.74 7.40
CA GLN A 276 0.48 -1.48 7.94
C GLN A 276 1.72 -1.21 7.10
N LEU A 277 2.84 -0.88 7.76
CA LEU A 277 4.15 -0.83 7.14
C LEU A 277 4.86 -2.16 7.38
N ILE A 278 5.35 -2.78 6.32
CA ILE A 278 6.04 -4.06 6.37
C ILE A 278 7.51 -3.82 6.04
N PHE A 279 8.38 -4.23 6.94
CA PHE A 279 9.83 -4.16 6.82
C PHE A 279 10.43 -5.55 6.85
N GLN A 280 11.50 -5.76 6.10
CA GLN A 280 12.33 -6.95 6.18
C GLN A 280 13.60 -6.62 6.96
N THR A 281 13.89 -7.36 8.04
CA THR A 281 15.12 -7.14 8.81
C THR A 281 16.33 -7.64 8.03
N LEU A 282 17.46 -6.94 8.22
CA LEU A 282 18.77 -7.38 7.77
C LEU A 282 19.38 -8.39 8.74
#